data_AF-A0A960HVP4-F1
#
_entry.id   AF-A0A960HVP4-F1
#
_cell.length_a   1.000
_cell.length_b   1.000
_cell.length_c   1.000
_cell.angle_alpha   90.00
_cell.angle_beta   90.00
_cell.angle_gamma   90.00
#
_symmetry.space_group_name_H-M   'P 1'
#
loop_
_entity.id
_entity.type
_entity.pdbx_description
1 polymer ?
#
loop_
_entity_poly.entity_id
_entity_poly.type
_entity_poly.pdbx_seq_one_letter_code
_entity_poly.pdbx_strand_id
1 'polypeptide(L)'
;ITDRIGFPVLVRPSYVLGGRAMQIVHDREHLARAMDELAGFGSLGREGGLSAERPVLIDRFLADATEVDVDAIRDHTGEVLIGGVMEHVEEAGVHSGDSACAIPPYSLSAETIASIEAHTRAIAEALDVRGLINVQYAVRDGDVYVIEANPRASRTVPFVAKATGVPLVKVASRVMLGASLAELRTEGLLVPPTDGDHVAVKEAVLPFNRFPDADRVLGPEMRSTGEVMGIDRSFGLAFAKSQIAAGDRLPTEGRIFFSLADRDKAAGVRAAKRFVDLGFEIVATSGTAAALESEGVPVVQRVDKLGDEGAQATAVDLIQAGTIQLVVNSPRGRGPRADGGYIRAAAGVAGIPCLTTAAAALAAADGMADWSTHALEVKSLQEFHHR
;
A
#
# COMPACT_ATOMS: atom_id res chain seq x y z
N ILE A 1 -5.32 28.64 -4.77
CA ILE A 1 -4.38 27.49 -4.90
C ILE A 1 -5.00 26.40 -5.75
N THR A 2 -6.18 25.88 -5.37
CA THR A 2 -6.88 24.82 -6.11
C THR A 2 -7.28 25.19 -7.53
N ASP A 3 -7.56 26.46 -7.83
CA ASP A 3 -7.78 26.92 -9.22
C ASP A 3 -6.59 26.71 -10.15
N ARG A 4 -5.37 26.69 -9.59
CA ARG A 4 -4.13 26.49 -10.34
C ARG A 4 -3.76 25.01 -10.47
N ILE A 5 -3.98 24.23 -9.40
CA ILE A 5 -3.51 22.85 -9.28
C ILE A 5 -4.55 21.83 -9.79
N GLY A 6 -5.84 22.17 -9.68
CA GLY A 6 -6.96 21.29 -10.02
C GLY A 6 -7.29 20.28 -8.90
N PHE A 7 -8.55 19.87 -8.82
CA PHE A 7 -8.98 18.78 -7.95
C PHE A 7 -8.85 17.42 -8.66
N PRO A 8 -8.70 16.29 -7.93
CA PRO A 8 -8.57 16.21 -6.48
C PRO A 8 -7.22 16.72 -5.96
N VAL A 9 -7.20 17.23 -4.72
CA VAL A 9 -6.00 17.69 -4.02
C VAL A 9 -5.79 16.92 -2.73
N LEU A 10 -4.53 16.73 -2.33
CA LEU A 10 -4.16 16.19 -1.04
C LEU A 10 -3.85 17.35 -0.09
N VAL A 11 -4.58 17.42 1.02
CA VAL A 11 -4.35 18.40 2.10
C VAL A 11 -3.43 17.77 3.13
N ARG A 12 -2.25 18.36 3.34
CA ARG A 12 -1.19 17.83 4.23
C ARG A 12 -0.80 18.86 5.29
N PRO A 13 -1.12 18.64 6.57
CA PRO A 13 -0.57 19.45 7.65
C PRO A 13 0.95 19.28 7.75
N SER A 14 1.68 20.34 8.11
CA SER A 14 3.13 20.24 8.37
C SER A 14 3.44 19.62 9.73
N TYR A 15 4.63 19.02 9.87
CA TYR A 15 5.16 18.42 11.10
C TYR A 15 4.31 17.30 11.69
N VAL A 16 3.67 16.50 10.84
CA VAL A 16 2.96 15.28 11.24
C VAL A 16 3.69 14.05 10.70
N LEU A 17 3.68 12.98 11.49
CA LEU A 17 4.11 11.65 11.06
C LEU A 17 2.87 10.76 10.90
N GLY A 18 2.96 9.77 10.02
CA GLY A 18 1.87 8.80 9.82
C GLY A 18 0.66 9.33 9.05
N GLY A 19 0.79 10.46 8.34
CA GLY A 19 -0.30 11.04 7.56
C GLY A 19 -1.45 11.60 8.39
N ARG A 20 -1.21 11.90 9.67
CA ARG A 20 -2.25 12.37 10.59
C ARG A 20 -2.98 13.59 10.04
N ALA A 21 -4.31 13.50 10.01
CA ALA A 21 -5.22 14.51 9.47
C ALA A 21 -4.98 14.88 7.99
N MET A 22 -4.28 14.05 7.21
CA MET A 22 -4.25 14.18 5.76
C MET A 22 -5.59 13.79 5.15
N GLN A 23 -6.04 14.53 4.14
CA GLN A 23 -7.31 14.27 3.48
C GLN A 23 -7.21 14.45 1.96
N ILE A 24 -7.78 13.53 1.20
CA ILE A 24 -7.97 13.68 -0.25
C ILE A 24 -9.28 14.44 -0.47
N VAL A 25 -9.19 15.62 -1.07
CA VAL A 25 -10.27 16.56 -1.24
C VAL A 25 -10.64 16.65 -2.71
N HIS A 26 -11.93 16.50 -3.03
CA HIS A 26 -12.42 16.39 -4.42
C HIS A 26 -13.09 17.66 -4.95
N ASP A 27 -13.48 18.58 -4.07
CA ASP A 27 -14.17 19.81 -4.43
C ASP A 27 -13.94 20.91 -3.37
N ARG A 28 -14.43 22.12 -3.65
CA ARG A 28 -14.25 23.28 -2.76
C ARG A 28 -15.00 23.15 -1.44
N GLU A 29 -16.16 22.49 -1.44
CA GLU A 29 -16.96 22.34 -0.22
C GLU A 29 -16.27 21.38 0.74
N HIS A 30 -15.75 20.28 0.22
CA HIS A 30 -14.91 19.35 0.96
C HIS A 30 -13.62 20.04 1.46
N LEU A 31 -12.99 20.91 0.66
CA LEU A 31 -11.83 21.67 1.11
C LEU A 31 -12.17 22.56 2.31
N ALA A 32 -13.29 23.28 2.27
CA ALA A 32 -13.73 24.13 3.37
C ALA A 32 -13.92 23.31 4.65
N ARG A 33 -14.63 22.17 4.56
CA ARG A 33 -14.81 21.27 5.70
C ARG A 33 -13.49 20.74 6.26
N ALA A 34 -12.57 20.30 5.39
CA ALA A 34 -11.27 19.81 5.83
C ALA A 34 -10.46 20.88 6.56
N MET A 35 -10.49 22.13 6.07
CA MET A 35 -9.85 23.27 6.73
C MET A 35 -10.51 23.63 8.06
N ASP A 36 -11.84 23.58 8.14
CA ASP A 36 -12.60 23.81 9.38
C ASP A 36 -12.31 22.71 10.42
N GLU A 37 -12.23 21.45 10.02
CA GLU A 37 -11.83 20.33 10.88
C GLU A 37 -10.42 20.55 11.44
N LEU A 38 -9.46 20.90 10.57
CA LEU A 38 -8.08 21.21 10.99
C LEU A 38 -8.02 22.38 11.97
N ALA A 39 -8.86 23.40 11.79
CA ALA A 39 -8.98 24.52 12.72
C ALA A 39 -9.65 24.13 14.05
N GLY A 40 -10.68 23.28 14.01
CA GLY A 40 -11.47 22.86 15.17
C GLY A 40 -10.81 21.81 16.05
N PHE A 41 -9.94 20.95 15.51
CA PHE A 41 -9.29 19.87 16.26
C PHE A 41 -8.33 20.34 17.36
N GLY A 42 -7.96 21.63 17.43
CA GLY A 42 -7.07 22.16 18.46
C GLY A 42 -5.72 21.43 18.57
N SER A 43 -5.38 20.55 17.63
CA SER A 43 -4.23 19.63 17.68
C SER A 43 -2.95 20.28 17.15
N LEU A 44 -2.97 21.58 16.94
CA LEU A 44 -1.76 22.39 17.02
C LEU A 44 -1.37 22.67 18.49
N GLY A 45 -2.21 22.36 19.49
CA GLY A 45 -1.97 22.68 20.89
C GLY A 45 -1.25 21.61 21.74
N ARG A 46 -1.23 20.33 21.33
CA ARG A 46 -0.59 19.27 22.13
C ARG A 46 0.76 18.79 21.63
N GLU A 47 1.12 19.13 20.38
CA GLU A 47 2.50 19.08 19.89
C GLU A 47 2.84 20.40 19.17
N GLY A 48 2.85 21.50 19.94
CA GLY A 48 3.69 22.66 19.66
C GLY A 48 3.06 23.93 19.06
N GLY A 49 1.94 24.39 19.61
CA GLY A 49 1.39 25.76 19.49
C GLY A 49 0.95 26.23 18.09
N LEU A 50 -0.22 26.88 18.02
CA LEU A 50 -0.61 27.73 16.88
C LEU A 50 0.28 28.98 16.84
N SER A 51 1.46 28.86 16.24
CA SER A 51 2.22 29.98 15.65
C SER A 51 1.95 29.98 14.15
N ALA A 52 2.02 31.14 13.51
CA ALA A 52 1.86 31.36 12.06
C ALA A 52 2.94 30.65 11.19
N GLU A 53 3.61 29.62 11.71
CA GLU A 53 4.81 28.98 11.19
C GLU A 53 4.58 27.54 10.67
N ARG A 54 3.34 27.02 10.69
CA ARG A 54 3.02 25.66 10.18
C ARG A 54 2.09 25.71 8.97
N PRO A 55 2.62 25.78 7.73
CA PRO A 55 1.78 25.81 6.54
C PRO A 55 1.04 24.46 6.37
N VAL A 56 -0.14 24.52 5.75
CA VAL A 56 -0.83 23.35 5.21
C VAL A 56 -0.46 23.26 3.73
N LEU A 57 0.14 22.15 3.32
CA LEU A 57 0.44 21.89 1.92
C LEU A 57 -0.81 21.41 1.20
N ILE A 58 -1.00 21.89 -0.02
CA ILE A 58 -2.08 21.49 -0.93
C ILE A 58 -1.41 21.03 -2.22
N ASP A 59 -1.38 19.72 -2.41
CA ASP A 59 -0.74 19.07 -3.55
C ASP A 59 -1.77 18.51 -4.51
N ARG A 60 -1.40 18.40 -5.80
CA ARG A 60 -2.24 17.67 -6.75
C ARG A 60 -2.24 16.20 -6.35
N PHE A 61 -3.43 15.61 -6.20
CA PHE A 61 -3.50 14.18 -5.95
C PHE A 61 -3.20 13.42 -7.24
N LEU A 62 -2.16 12.58 -7.22
CA LEU A 62 -1.77 11.73 -8.35
C LEU A 62 -2.57 10.43 -8.27
N ALA A 63 -3.80 10.45 -8.79
CA ALA A 63 -4.61 9.24 -8.90
C ALA A 63 -3.93 8.19 -9.79
N ASP A 64 -4.15 6.92 -9.46
CA ASP A 64 -3.65 5.73 -10.17
C ASP A 64 -2.11 5.65 -10.24
N ALA A 65 -1.40 6.33 -9.34
CA ALA A 65 0.06 6.29 -9.28
C ALA A 65 0.53 5.17 -8.35
N THR A 66 1.59 4.46 -8.74
CA THR A 66 2.27 3.47 -7.89
C THR A 66 3.15 4.22 -6.88
N GLU A 67 2.95 3.97 -5.59
CA GLU A 67 3.82 4.53 -4.55
C GLU A 67 5.09 3.67 -4.39
N VAL A 68 6.22 4.33 -4.17
CA VAL A 68 7.53 3.68 -4.03
C VAL A 68 8.28 4.28 -2.86
N ASP A 69 8.80 3.42 -1.98
CA ASP A 69 9.76 3.79 -0.94
C ASP A 69 11.17 3.40 -1.36
N VAL A 70 12.16 4.24 -1.02
CA VAL A 70 13.58 3.90 -1.17
C VAL A 70 14.31 4.19 0.12
N ASP A 71 14.94 3.18 0.70
CA ASP A 71 15.88 3.36 1.81
C ASP A 71 17.32 3.38 1.27
N ALA A 72 18.10 4.37 1.67
CA ALA A 72 19.50 4.54 1.24
C ALA A 72 20.39 5.03 2.39
N ILE A 73 21.70 4.85 2.24
CA ILE A 73 22.72 5.33 3.19
C ILE A 73 23.73 6.19 2.42
N ARG A 74 24.04 7.39 2.93
CA ARG A 74 25.13 8.22 2.42
C ARG A 74 26.22 8.43 3.47
N ASP A 75 27.48 8.32 3.06
CA ASP A 75 28.62 8.51 3.96
C ASP A 75 29.29 9.90 3.87
N HIS A 76 30.36 10.09 4.65
CA HIS A 76 31.08 11.35 4.70
C HIS A 76 31.84 11.67 3.39
N THR A 77 32.17 10.66 2.59
CA THR A 77 32.88 10.80 1.30
C THR A 77 31.96 11.21 0.16
N GLY A 78 30.65 11.06 0.36
CA GLY A 78 29.62 11.36 -0.63
C GLY A 78 29.08 10.13 -1.34
N GLU A 79 29.60 8.93 -1.04
CA GLU A 79 29.08 7.69 -1.60
C GLU A 79 27.67 7.40 -1.06
N VAL A 80 26.77 6.98 -1.96
CA VAL A 80 25.38 6.60 -1.63
C VAL A 80 25.15 5.13 -1.97
N LEU A 81 24.79 4.36 -0.95
CA LEU A 81 24.30 2.98 -1.06
C LEU A 81 22.77 3.00 -1.13
N ILE A 82 22.20 2.47 -2.21
CA ILE A 82 20.77 2.14 -2.24
C ILE A 82 20.58 0.85 -1.42
N GLY A 83 19.80 0.94 -0.35
CA GLY A 83 19.48 -0.20 0.51
C GLY A 83 18.41 -1.08 -0.12
N GLY A 84 17.36 -0.48 -0.66
CA GLY A 84 16.31 -1.19 -1.41
C GLY A 84 15.24 -0.25 -1.95
N VAL A 85 14.68 -0.63 -3.10
CA VAL A 85 13.53 0.03 -3.73
C VAL A 85 12.31 -0.85 -3.50
N MET A 86 11.27 -0.29 -2.89
CA MET A 86 10.06 -0.98 -2.47
C MET A 86 8.87 -0.46 -3.27
N GLU A 87 8.28 -1.31 -4.09
CA GLU A 87 7.05 -0.98 -4.82
C GLU A 87 5.83 -1.33 -3.96
N HIS A 88 4.91 -0.39 -3.77
CA HIS A 88 3.68 -0.67 -3.03
C HIS A 88 2.67 -1.43 -3.89
N VAL A 89 1.84 -2.24 -3.24
CA VAL A 89 0.71 -2.91 -3.90
C VAL A 89 -0.46 -1.93 -4.03
N GLU A 90 -0.80 -1.22 -2.96
CA GLU A 90 -1.77 -0.14 -3.00
C GLU A 90 -1.26 1.09 -3.76
N GLU A 91 -2.20 1.82 -4.35
CA GLU A 91 -1.93 3.08 -5.04
C GLU A 91 -1.59 4.22 -4.07
N ALA A 92 -0.90 5.24 -4.59
CA ALA A 92 -0.61 6.46 -3.88
C ALA A 92 -1.91 7.10 -3.37
N GLY A 93 -1.95 7.37 -2.06
CA GLY A 93 -3.16 7.82 -1.36
C GLY A 93 -3.62 6.87 -0.27
N VAL A 94 -3.18 5.61 -0.33
CA VAL A 94 -3.09 4.75 0.85
C VAL A 94 -1.75 5.01 1.52
N HIS A 95 -1.75 5.23 2.83
CA HIS A 95 -0.52 5.51 3.56
C HIS A 95 0.45 4.34 3.47
N SER A 96 1.72 4.61 3.14
CA SER A 96 2.81 3.61 3.02
C SER A 96 3.00 2.64 4.19
N GLY A 97 2.49 2.99 5.37
CA GLY A 97 2.49 2.15 6.58
C GLY A 97 1.38 1.11 6.62
N ASP A 98 0.30 1.33 5.88
CA ASP A 98 -0.83 0.42 5.73
C ASP A 98 -0.78 -0.32 4.39
N SER A 99 0.02 0.14 3.42
CA SER A 99 0.21 -0.55 2.15
C SER A 99 1.10 -1.79 2.29
N ALA A 100 0.78 -2.84 1.55
CA ALA A 100 1.74 -3.90 1.26
C ALA A 100 2.82 -3.36 0.30
N CYS A 101 4.04 -3.91 0.38
CA CYS A 101 5.10 -3.54 -0.56
C CYS A 101 6.07 -4.69 -0.84
N ALA A 102 6.74 -4.67 -1.99
CA ALA A 102 7.61 -5.73 -2.47
C ALA A 102 9.03 -5.26 -2.77
N ILE A 103 9.99 -6.14 -2.50
CA ILE A 103 11.39 -6.05 -2.93
C ILE A 103 11.75 -7.37 -3.65
N PRO A 104 12.28 -7.33 -4.87
CA PRO A 104 12.39 -6.16 -5.74
C PRO A 104 11.00 -5.64 -6.19
N PRO A 105 10.92 -4.45 -6.82
CA PRO A 105 9.72 -4.02 -7.54
C PRO A 105 9.25 -5.09 -8.53
N TYR A 106 7.95 -5.35 -8.56
CA TYR A 106 7.34 -6.46 -9.30
C TYR A 106 6.72 -6.02 -10.64
N SER A 107 6.39 -4.73 -10.80
CA SER A 107 5.77 -4.20 -12.02
C SER A 107 6.52 -3.02 -12.64
N LEU A 108 7.37 -2.32 -11.88
CA LEU A 108 8.12 -1.18 -12.38
C LEU A 108 9.18 -1.58 -13.41
N SER A 109 9.35 -0.74 -14.45
CA SER A 109 10.39 -0.93 -15.45
C SER A 109 11.79 -0.68 -14.87
N ALA A 110 12.81 -1.34 -15.43
CA ALA A 110 14.20 -1.11 -15.03
C ALA A 110 14.65 0.35 -15.22
N GLU A 111 14.14 1.03 -16.25
CA GLU A 111 14.41 2.45 -16.50
C GLU A 111 13.81 3.33 -15.38
N THR A 112 12.58 3.06 -14.99
CA THR A 112 11.91 3.76 -13.89
C THR A 112 12.66 3.56 -12.57
N ILE A 113 13.08 2.32 -12.27
CA ILE A 113 13.88 2.00 -11.07
C ILE A 113 15.20 2.77 -11.10
N ALA A 114 15.91 2.79 -12.24
CA ALA A 114 17.15 3.53 -12.38
C ALA A 114 16.96 5.05 -12.15
N SER A 115 15.85 5.63 -12.64
CA SER A 115 15.50 7.03 -12.40
C SER A 115 15.24 7.31 -10.91
N ILE A 116 14.50 6.44 -10.24
CA ILE A 116 14.22 6.52 -8.80
C ILE A 116 15.52 6.47 -7.98
N GLU A 117 16.43 5.56 -8.31
CA GLU A 117 17.71 5.51 -7.61
C GLU A 117 18.57 6.74 -7.90
N ALA A 118 18.57 7.26 -9.13
CA ALA A 118 19.30 8.47 -9.50
C ALA A 118 18.78 9.70 -8.72
N HIS A 119 17.47 9.87 -8.63
CA HIS A 119 16.85 10.92 -7.81
C HIS A 119 17.19 10.76 -6.33
N THR A 120 17.18 9.53 -5.81
CA THR A 120 17.54 9.25 -4.40
C THR A 120 18.97 9.68 -4.11
N ARG A 121 19.92 9.38 -5.01
CA ARG A 121 21.32 9.80 -4.86
C ARG A 121 21.46 11.33 -4.87
N ALA A 122 20.80 12.00 -5.81
CA ALA A 122 20.83 13.46 -5.92
C ALA A 122 20.22 14.14 -4.69
N ILE A 123 19.11 13.62 -4.16
CA ILE A 123 18.47 14.13 -2.94
C ILE A 123 19.37 13.93 -1.72
N ALA A 124 19.95 12.73 -1.57
CA ALA A 124 20.85 12.44 -0.46
C ALA A 124 22.10 13.35 -0.46
N GLU A 125 22.63 13.66 -1.64
CA GLU A 125 23.72 14.62 -1.81
C GLU A 125 23.29 16.05 -1.47
N ALA A 126 22.18 16.53 -2.05
CA ALA A 126 21.69 17.90 -1.86
C ALA A 126 21.33 18.21 -0.40
N LEU A 127 20.88 17.21 0.36
CA LEU A 127 20.56 17.32 1.79
C LEU A 127 21.76 17.07 2.72
N ASP A 128 22.95 16.83 2.16
CA ASP A 128 24.16 16.39 2.87
C ASP A 128 23.92 15.28 3.91
N VAL A 129 23.17 14.24 3.51
CA VAL A 129 22.84 13.13 4.41
C VAL A 129 24.11 12.45 4.91
N ARG A 130 24.15 12.15 6.21
CA ARG A 130 25.16 11.31 6.88
C ARG A 130 24.46 10.19 7.64
N GLY A 131 24.42 8.99 7.06
CA GLY A 131 23.62 7.87 7.56
C GLY A 131 22.41 7.58 6.67
N LEU A 132 21.28 7.20 7.27
CA LEU A 132 20.07 6.75 6.56
C LEU A 132 19.26 7.93 6.01
N ILE A 133 18.67 7.72 4.84
CA ILE A 133 17.59 8.51 4.26
C ILE A 133 16.54 7.57 3.67
N ASN A 134 15.28 7.93 3.82
CA ASN A 134 14.16 7.34 3.10
C ASN A 134 13.58 8.39 2.14
N VAL A 135 13.27 8.00 0.91
CA VAL A 135 12.62 8.87 -0.07
C VAL A 135 11.40 8.17 -0.63
N GLN A 136 10.27 8.88 -0.64
CA GLN A 136 9.00 8.39 -1.17
C GLN A 136 8.71 9.03 -2.52
N TYR A 137 8.25 8.21 -3.45
CA TYR A 137 7.91 8.59 -4.82
C TYR A 137 6.51 8.13 -5.18
N ALA A 138 5.90 8.84 -6.12
CA ALA A 138 4.76 8.36 -6.90
C ALA A 138 5.21 8.19 -8.35
N VAL A 139 4.91 7.05 -8.95
CA VAL A 139 5.21 6.74 -10.34
C VAL A 139 3.91 6.68 -11.12
N ARG A 140 3.84 7.43 -12.22
CA ARG A 140 2.68 7.40 -13.11
C ARG A 140 3.14 7.51 -14.56
N ASP A 141 2.71 6.57 -15.40
CA ASP A 141 3.02 6.57 -16.84
C ASP A 141 4.54 6.66 -17.13
N GLY A 142 5.38 6.14 -16.23
CA GLY A 142 6.84 6.21 -16.30
C GLY A 142 7.47 7.45 -15.66
N ASP A 143 6.69 8.50 -15.41
CA ASP A 143 7.15 9.72 -14.72
C ASP A 143 7.30 9.47 -13.22
N VAL A 144 8.40 9.95 -12.65
CA VAL A 144 8.74 9.81 -11.22
C VAL A 144 8.54 11.15 -10.50
N TYR A 145 7.62 11.19 -9.55
CA TYR A 145 7.31 12.36 -8.73
C TYR A 145 7.82 12.14 -7.31
N VAL A 146 8.58 13.08 -6.76
CA VAL A 146 9.02 13.04 -5.35
C VAL A 146 7.86 13.46 -4.45
N ILE A 147 7.53 12.63 -3.46
CA ILE A 147 6.53 12.94 -2.43
C ILE A 147 7.21 13.63 -1.25
N GLU A 148 8.17 12.96 -0.62
CA GLU A 148 8.92 13.47 0.52
C GLU A 148 10.28 12.77 0.69
N ALA A 149 11.18 13.44 1.40
CA ALA A 149 12.47 12.89 1.82
C ALA A 149 12.60 12.98 3.35
N ASN A 150 12.94 11.84 3.96
CA ASN A 150 13.09 11.65 5.39
C ASN A 150 14.57 11.35 5.69
N PRO A 151 15.42 12.33 6.04
CA PRO A 151 16.86 12.13 6.31
C PRO A 151 17.09 11.49 7.70
N ARG A 152 16.50 10.31 7.89
CA ARG A 152 16.54 9.48 9.10
C ARG A 152 16.19 8.04 8.73
N ALA A 153 16.29 7.14 9.71
CA ALA A 153 15.73 5.80 9.57
C ALA A 153 14.20 5.85 9.39
N SER A 154 13.70 5.08 8.43
CA SER A 154 12.28 4.76 8.24
C SER A 154 11.94 3.46 8.96
N ARG A 155 10.63 3.16 9.04
CA ARG A 155 10.15 1.88 9.57
C ARG A 155 10.47 0.68 8.67
N THR A 156 10.78 0.92 7.39
CA THR A 156 11.05 -0.13 6.39
C THR A 156 12.47 -0.67 6.45
N VAL A 157 13.41 0.04 7.09
CA VAL A 157 14.82 -0.38 7.19
C VAL A 157 15.00 -1.83 7.69
N PRO A 158 14.29 -2.31 8.73
CA PRO A 158 14.36 -3.72 9.14
C PRO A 158 13.87 -4.69 8.06
N PHE A 159 12.78 -4.38 7.37
CA PHE A 159 12.27 -5.18 6.26
C PHE A 159 13.28 -5.23 5.11
N VAL A 160 13.82 -4.08 4.67
CA VAL A 160 14.85 -4.01 3.61
C VAL A 160 16.09 -4.81 4.01
N ALA A 161 16.56 -4.70 5.25
CA ALA A 161 17.72 -5.44 5.73
C ALA A 161 17.48 -6.97 5.72
N LYS A 162 16.25 -7.41 5.97
CA LYS A 162 15.87 -8.83 5.94
C LYS A 162 15.66 -9.36 4.52
N ALA A 163 15.11 -8.54 3.63
CA ALA A 163 14.96 -8.89 2.21
C ALA A 163 16.32 -8.99 1.51
N THR A 164 17.21 -8.03 1.77
CA THR A 164 18.50 -7.94 1.04
C THR A 164 19.65 -8.66 1.72
N GLY A 165 19.50 -9.05 3.00
CA GLY A 165 20.60 -9.58 3.81
C GLY A 165 21.69 -8.56 4.16
N VAL A 166 21.48 -7.28 3.84
CA VAL A 166 22.43 -6.19 4.16
C VAL A 166 22.10 -5.62 5.54
N PRO A 167 23.06 -5.55 6.48
CA PRO A 167 22.80 -5.06 7.84
C PRO A 167 22.76 -3.51 7.90
N LEU A 168 21.77 -2.90 7.23
CA LEU A 168 21.67 -1.45 7.01
C LEU A 168 21.82 -0.61 8.28
N VAL A 169 21.19 -1.00 9.39
CA VAL A 169 21.29 -0.26 10.67
C VAL A 169 22.73 -0.25 11.20
N LYS A 170 23.46 -1.37 11.11
CA LYS A 170 24.86 -1.45 11.57
C LYS A 170 25.76 -0.61 10.67
N VAL A 171 25.56 -0.70 9.36
CA VAL A 171 26.29 0.09 8.35
C VAL A 171 26.07 1.58 8.61
N ALA A 172 24.81 2.02 8.68
CA ALA A 172 24.45 3.42 8.92
C ALA A 172 25.01 3.95 10.24
N SER A 173 24.96 3.16 11.31
CA SER A 173 25.53 3.54 12.61
C SER A 173 27.03 3.80 12.55
N ARG A 174 27.77 2.94 11.83
CA ARG A 174 29.21 3.12 11.62
C ARG A 174 29.52 4.33 10.75
N VAL A 175 28.70 4.56 9.72
CA VAL A 175 28.80 5.75 8.87
C VAL A 175 28.60 7.03 9.68
N MET A 176 27.61 7.09 10.56
CA MET A 176 27.39 8.24 11.45
C MET A 176 28.56 8.47 12.43
N LEU A 177 29.33 7.42 12.75
CA LEU A 177 30.54 7.50 13.58
C LEU A 177 31.82 7.82 12.78
N GLY A 178 31.70 8.06 11.47
CA GLY A 178 32.79 8.53 10.62
C GLY A 178 33.44 7.45 9.74
N ALA A 179 32.92 6.23 9.67
CA ALA A 179 33.37 5.24 8.69
C ALA A 179 32.82 5.56 7.29
N SER A 180 33.58 5.26 6.25
CA SER A 180 33.13 5.26 4.86
C SER A 180 32.53 3.90 4.47
N LEU A 181 31.65 3.87 3.48
CA LEU A 181 31.09 2.63 2.93
C LEU A 181 32.21 1.73 2.35
N ALA A 182 33.26 2.32 1.77
CA ALA A 182 34.44 1.60 1.29
C ALA A 182 35.20 0.86 2.41
N GLU A 183 35.42 1.51 3.56
CA GLU A 183 36.01 0.85 4.74
C GLU A 183 35.13 -0.29 5.22
N LEU A 184 33.81 -0.07 5.30
CA LEU A 184 32.87 -1.09 5.76
C LEU A 184 32.78 -2.31 4.82
N ARG A 185 32.99 -2.13 3.51
CA ARG A 185 33.14 -3.26 2.57
C ARG A 185 34.42 -4.04 2.84
N THR A 186 35.52 -3.33 3.09
CA THR A 186 36.83 -3.93 3.38
C THR A 186 36.81 -4.70 4.71
N GLU A 187 36.11 -4.18 5.73
CA GLU A 187 35.88 -4.85 7.02
C GLU A 187 34.92 -6.05 6.92
N GLY A 188 34.22 -6.22 5.80
CA GLY A 188 33.20 -7.26 5.62
C GLY A 188 31.86 -6.97 6.31
N LEU A 189 31.66 -5.77 6.87
CA LEU A 189 30.37 -5.37 7.44
C LEU A 189 29.34 -5.03 6.37
N LEU A 190 29.77 -4.28 5.34
CA LEU A 190 28.94 -3.99 4.16
C LEU A 190 29.15 -5.10 3.13
N VAL A 191 28.22 -6.05 3.15
CA VAL A 191 28.14 -7.19 2.25
C VAL A 191 27.27 -6.86 1.02
N PRO A 192 27.49 -7.51 -0.13
CA PRO A 192 26.56 -7.42 -1.25
C PRO A 192 25.15 -7.89 -0.83
N PRO A 193 24.09 -7.31 -1.42
CA PRO A 193 22.74 -7.85 -1.26
C PRO A 193 22.68 -9.28 -1.82
N THR A 194 21.62 -10.01 -1.46
CA THR A 194 21.33 -11.35 -1.99
C THR A 194 21.21 -11.34 -3.52
N ASP A 195 21.39 -12.52 -4.14
CA ASP A 195 21.48 -12.69 -5.60
C ASP A 195 20.14 -12.45 -6.35
N GLY A 196 19.10 -11.94 -5.66
CA GLY A 196 17.81 -11.61 -6.27
C GLY A 196 16.97 -12.83 -6.68
N ASP A 197 17.22 -14.00 -6.10
CA ASP A 197 16.51 -15.26 -6.36
C ASP A 197 15.14 -15.37 -5.64
N HIS A 198 14.76 -14.33 -4.90
CA HIS A 198 13.52 -14.26 -4.15
C HIS A 198 12.91 -12.86 -4.18
N VAL A 199 11.61 -12.84 -3.90
CA VAL A 199 10.79 -11.67 -3.63
C VAL A 199 10.39 -11.69 -2.17
N ALA A 200 10.52 -10.54 -1.52
CA ALA A 200 10.05 -10.28 -0.18
C ALA A 200 8.86 -9.32 -0.26
N VAL A 201 7.73 -9.69 0.36
CA VAL A 201 6.54 -8.85 0.48
C VAL A 201 6.29 -8.54 1.94
N LYS A 202 6.16 -7.25 2.27
CA LYS A 202 5.70 -6.75 3.55
C LYS A 202 4.19 -6.55 3.48
N GLU A 203 3.45 -7.00 4.48
CA GLU A 203 2.02 -6.69 4.67
C GLU A 203 1.78 -6.08 6.06
N ALA A 204 0.84 -5.15 6.15
CA ALA A 204 0.45 -4.46 7.36
C ALA A 204 -0.56 -5.28 8.19
N VAL A 205 -0.42 -5.23 9.52
CA VAL A 205 -1.35 -5.84 10.47
C VAL A 205 -2.23 -4.75 11.10
N LEU A 206 -3.50 -4.76 10.72
CA LEU A 206 -4.48 -3.75 11.11
C LEU A 206 -5.29 -4.19 12.35
N PRO A 207 -5.53 -3.30 13.33
CA PRO A 207 -6.19 -3.65 14.59
C PRO A 207 -7.72 -3.71 14.49
N PHE A 208 -8.29 -3.95 13.30
CA PHE A 208 -9.74 -3.88 13.07
C PHE A 208 -10.53 -4.87 13.92
N ASN A 209 -9.93 -6.01 14.28
CA ASN A 209 -10.55 -6.97 15.21
C ASN A 209 -10.74 -6.42 16.64
N ARG A 210 -10.00 -5.39 17.04
CA ARG A 210 -10.14 -4.73 18.35
C ARG A 210 -11.17 -3.60 18.33
N PHE A 211 -11.51 -3.09 17.15
CA PHE A 211 -12.40 -1.95 16.96
C PHE A 211 -13.45 -2.30 15.88
N PRO A 212 -14.43 -3.16 16.19
CA PRO A 212 -15.39 -3.68 15.21
C PRO A 212 -16.27 -2.59 14.57
N ASP A 213 -16.49 -1.48 15.28
CA ASP A 213 -17.27 -0.34 14.79
C ASP A 213 -16.45 0.62 13.90
N ALA A 214 -15.13 0.43 13.82
CA ALA A 214 -14.27 1.25 12.98
C ALA A 214 -14.37 0.80 11.51
N ASP A 215 -14.53 1.77 10.62
CA ASP A 215 -14.54 1.48 9.18
C ASP A 215 -13.16 1.00 8.72
N ARG A 216 -13.14 -0.15 8.02
CA ARG A 216 -11.93 -0.85 7.56
C ARG A 216 -11.35 -0.28 6.26
N VAL A 217 -11.65 0.97 5.94
CA VAL A 217 -11.10 1.68 4.77
C VAL A 217 -9.67 2.09 5.03
N LEU A 218 -8.80 1.81 4.07
CA LEU A 218 -7.46 2.36 3.98
C LEU A 218 -7.51 3.79 3.45
N GLY A 219 -6.58 4.63 3.90
CA GLY A 219 -6.53 6.02 3.48
C GLY A 219 -5.17 6.64 3.76
N PRO A 220 -5.06 7.98 3.69
CA PRO A 220 -3.79 8.68 3.80
C PRO A 220 -3.22 8.74 5.22
N GLU A 221 -3.98 8.29 6.23
CA GLU A 221 -3.53 8.18 7.63
C GLU A 221 -3.28 6.71 8.00
N MET A 222 -2.12 6.44 8.59
CA MET A 222 -1.71 5.10 9.04
C MET A 222 -2.56 4.59 10.21
N ARG A 223 -3.03 3.34 10.13
CA ARG A 223 -3.79 2.67 11.19
C ARG A 223 -3.20 1.32 11.60
N SER A 224 -2.25 0.78 10.86
CA SER A 224 -1.60 -0.48 11.17
C SER A 224 -0.80 -0.41 12.48
N THR A 225 -0.68 -1.55 13.15
CA THR A 225 0.01 -1.68 14.45
C THR A 225 1.25 -2.56 14.38
N GLY A 226 1.39 -3.31 13.29
CA GLY A 226 2.51 -4.20 13.03
C GLY A 226 2.60 -4.53 11.55
N GLU A 227 3.56 -5.36 11.22
CA GLU A 227 3.82 -5.82 9.86
C GLU A 227 4.32 -7.26 9.89
N VAL A 228 4.13 -7.96 8.78
CA VAL A 228 4.61 -9.32 8.53
C VAL A 228 5.35 -9.35 7.20
N MET A 229 6.16 -10.39 7.00
CA MET A 229 6.99 -10.56 5.81
C MET A 229 6.77 -11.95 5.22
N GLY A 230 6.34 -12.00 3.96
CA GLY A 230 6.36 -13.20 3.13
C GLY A 230 7.59 -13.20 2.22
N ILE A 231 8.28 -14.33 2.10
CA ILE A 231 9.43 -14.49 1.20
C ILE A 231 9.24 -15.75 0.36
N ASP A 232 9.36 -15.61 -0.96
CA ASP A 232 9.35 -16.74 -1.89
C ASP A 232 10.01 -16.37 -3.24
N ARG A 233 10.14 -17.32 -4.15
CA ARG A 233 10.74 -17.16 -5.48
C ARG A 233 9.96 -16.27 -6.46
N SER A 234 8.70 -15.94 -6.13
CA SER A 234 7.82 -15.12 -6.97
C SER A 234 7.02 -14.16 -6.12
N PHE A 235 6.58 -13.06 -6.73
CA PHE A 235 5.72 -12.08 -6.07
C PHE A 235 4.43 -12.71 -5.56
N GLY A 236 3.76 -13.53 -6.39
CA GLY A 236 2.49 -14.15 -6.03
C GLY A 236 2.57 -15.03 -4.78
N LEU A 237 3.58 -15.91 -4.71
CA LEU A 237 3.79 -16.77 -3.54
C LEU A 237 4.20 -15.96 -2.30
N ALA A 238 5.06 -14.96 -2.46
CA ALA A 238 5.47 -14.09 -1.36
C ALA A 238 4.29 -13.28 -0.81
N PHE A 239 3.41 -12.78 -1.68
CA PHE A 239 2.18 -12.08 -1.32
C PHE A 239 1.18 -13.02 -0.63
N ALA A 240 0.97 -14.24 -1.14
CA ALA A 240 0.11 -15.21 -0.46
C ALA A 240 0.61 -15.52 0.96
N LYS A 241 1.93 -15.66 1.14
CA LYS A 241 2.54 -15.83 2.46
C LYS A 241 2.34 -14.62 3.37
N SER A 242 2.48 -13.39 2.85
CA SER A 242 2.27 -12.18 3.65
C SER A 242 0.83 -12.07 4.13
N GLN A 243 -0.16 -12.38 3.27
CA GLN A 243 -1.57 -12.39 3.67
C GLN A 243 -1.84 -13.44 4.78
N ILE A 244 -1.34 -14.67 4.60
CA ILE A 244 -1.48 -15.73 5.62
C ILE A 244 -0.88 -15.29 6.94
N ALA A 245 0.32 -14.68 6.91
CA ALA A 245 0.99 -14.20 8.11
C ALA A 245 0.26 -13.02 8.78
N ALA A 246 -0.40 -12.16 8.00
CA ALA A 246 -1.20 -11.04 8.50
C ALA A 246 -2.51 -11.51 9.16
N GLY A 247 -2.86 -12.79 9.01
CA GLY A 247 -4.05 -13.41 9.57
C GLY A 247 -5.20 -13.55 8.57
N ASP A 248 -5.01 -13.10 7.32
CA ASP A 248 -5.97 -13.31 6.25
C ASP A 248 -5.88 -14.73 5.70
N ARG A 249 -7.04 -15.27 5.30
CA ARG A 249 -7.14 -16.58 4.66
C ARG A 249 -7.72 -16.41 3.27
N LEU A 250 -6.84 -16.23 2.29
CA LEU A 250 -7.25 -16.19 0.88
C LEU A 250 -7.94 -17.51 0.54
N PRO A 251 -9.17 -17.47 -0.02
CA PRO A 251 -9.89 -18.70 -0.33
C PRO A 251 -9.29 -19.40 -1.54
N THR A 252 -9.57 -20.70 -1.70
CA THR A 252 -9.14 -21.49 -2.86
C THR A 252 -10.28 -21.82 -3.83
N GLU A 253 -11.53 -21.65 -3.40
CA GLU A 253 -12.74 -21.87 -4.18
C GLU A 253 -13.89 -21.03 -3.60
N GLY A 254 -15.01 -20.97 -4.33
CA GLY A 254 -16.24 -20.31 -3.88
C GLY A 254 -16.56 -19.02 -4.62
N ARG A 255 -17.19 -18.07 -3.93
CA ARG A 255 -17.68 -16.81 -4.50
C ARG A 255 -16.93 -15.61 -3.99
N ILE A 256 -16.67 -14.67 -4.89
CA ILE A 256 -16.03 -13.40 -4.59
C ILE A 256 -17.02 -12.28 -4.87
N PHE A 257 -17.20 -11.40 -3.88
CA PHE A 257 -18.06 -10.24 -4.02
C PHE A 257 -17.27 -9.01 -4.50
N PHE A 258 -17.75 -8.37 -5.57
CA PHE A 258 -17.16 -7.16 -6.15
C PHE A 258 -18.11 -5.95 -6.05
N SER A 259 -17.60 -4.87 -5.47
CA SER A 259 -18.26 -3.56 -5.51
C SER A 259 -17.23 -2.45 -5.64
N LEU A 260 -17.12 -1.88 -6.85
CA LEU A 260 -16.04 -0.96 -7.22
C LEU A 260 -16.52 0.48 -7.41
N ALA A 261 -15.65 1.42 -7.09
CA ALA A 261 -15.72 2.79 -7.60
C ALA A 261 -15.39 2.82 -9.10
N ASP A 262 -15.88 3.84 -9.81
CA ASP A 262 -15.75 3.87 -11.27
C ASP A 262 -14.30 3.93 -11.75
N ARG A 263 -13.42 4.62 -11.00
CA ARG A 263 -11.97 4.68 -11.28
C ARG A 263 -11.29 3.30 -11.23
N ASP A 264 -11.76 2.44 -10.35
CA ASP A 264 -11.13 1.14 -10.07
C ASP A 264 -11.63 0.03 -11.00
N LYS A 265 -12.65 0.28 -11.82
CA LYS A 265 -13.29 -0.74 -12.65
C LYS A 265 -12.32 -1.38 -13.64
N ALA A 266 -11.45 -0.59 -14.27
CA ALA A 266 -10.50 -1.13 -15.25
C ALA A 266 -9.53 -2.14 -14.62
N ALA A 267 -8.93 -1.78 -13.48
CA ALA A 267 -8.08 -2.69 -12.72
C ALA A 267 -8.85 -3.87 -12.13
N GLY A 268 -10.06 -3.62 -11.62
CA GLY A 268 -10.92 -4.64 -11.04
C GLY A 268 -11.43 -5.68 -12.05
N VAL A 269 -11.64 -5.29 -13.32
CA VAL A 269 -11.93 -6.24 -14.41
C VAL A 269 -10.77 -7.23 -14.59
N ARG A 270 -9.52 -6.77 -14.53
CA ARG A 270 -8.35 -7.67 -14.65
C ARG A 270 -8.31 -8.67 -13.50
N ALA A 271 -8.52 -8.21 -12.28
CA ALA A 271 -8.59 -9.09 -11.10
C ALA A 271 -9.74 -10.11 -11.23
N ALA A 272 -10.93 -9.66 -11.64
CA ALA A 272 -12.09 -10.54 -11.80
C ALA A 272 -11.88 -11.60 -12.89
N LYS A 273 -11.27 -11.25 -14.04
CA LYS A 273 -10.87 -12.22 -15.08
C LYS A 273 -9.98 -13.31 -14.48
N ARG A 274 -8.95 -12.91 -13.72
CA ARG A 274 -8.03 -13.84 -13.08
C ARG A 274 -8.71 -14.76 -12.08
N PHE A 275 -9.64 -14.25 -11.28
CA PHE A 275 -10.43 -15.08 -10.36
C PHE A 275 -11.34 -16.08 -11.09
N VAL A 276 -11.98 -15.68 -12.20
CA VAL A 276 -12.79 -16.60 -13.01
C VAL A 276 -11.91 -17.70 -13.63
N ASP A 277 -10.71 -17.37 -14.09
CA ASP A 277 -9.75 -18.36 -14.61
C ASP A 277 -9.35 -19.40 -13.54
N LEU A 278 -9.39 -19.01 -12.26
CA LEU A 278 -9.16 -19.88 -11.11
C LEU A 278 -10.42 -20.66 -10.67
N GLY A 279 -11.56 -20.45 -11.31
CA GLY A 279 -12.81 -21.15 -11.04
C GLY A 279 -13.71 -20.50 -9.98
N PHE A 280 -13.43 -19.26 -9.57
CA PHE A 280 -14.32 -18.53 -8.66
C PHE A 280 -15.57 -18.00 -9.38
N GLU A 281 -16.68 -18.01 -8.67
CA GLU A 281 -17.90 -17.34 -9.12
C GLU A 281 -17.92 -15.88 -8.67
N ILE A 282 -18.28 -14.96 -9.56
CA ILE A 282 -18.32 -13.52 -9.23
C ILE A 282 -19.75 -13.08 -8.90
N VAL A 283 -19.90 -12.45 -7.73
CA VAL A 283 -21.11 -11.74 -7.31
C VAL A 283 -20.79 -10.25 -7.30
N ALA A 284 -21.66 -9.39 -7.85
CA ALA A 284 -21.33 -7.96 -7.94
C ALA A 284 -22.52 -7.02 -7.80
N THR A 285 -22.28 -5.78 -7.36
CA THR A 285 -23.30 -4.71 -7.43
C THR A 285 -23.59 -4.34 -8.88
N SER A 286 -24.82 -3.90 -9.19
CA SER A 286 -25.28 -3.66 -10.57
C SER A 286 -24.32 -2.84 -11.45
N GLY A 287 -23.76 -1.75 -10.92
CA GLY A 287 -22.83 -0.90 -11.67
C GLY A 287 -21.45 -1.53 -11.87
N THR A 288 -21.05 -2.44 -10.99
CA THR A 288 -19.81 -3.22 -11.12
C THR A 288 -20.03 -4.38 -12.08
N ALA A 289 -21.15 -5.10 -11.94
CA ALA A 289 -21.55 -6.20 -12.80
C ALA A 289 -21.61 -5.78 -14.27
N ALA A 290 -22.24 -4.64 -14.57
CA ALA A 290 -22.31 -4.13 -15.93
C ALA A 290 -20.92 -3.87 -16.55
N ALA A 291 -19.96 -3.37 -15.77
CA ALA A 291 -18.59 -3.14 -16.24
C ALA A 291 -17.84 -4.47 -16.47
N LEU A 292 -18.00 -5.43 -15.56
CA LEU A 292 -17.42 -6.77 -15.68
C LEU A 292 -17.95 -7.51 -16.91
N GLU A 293 -19.27 -7.56 -17.08
CA GLU A 293 -19.92 -8.25 -18.19
C GLU A 293 -19.62 -7.61 -19.55
N SER A 294 -19.48 -6.28 -19.61
CA SER A 294 -19.07 -5.59 -20.85
C SER A 294 -17.68 -6.01 -21.35
N GLU A 295 -16.86 -6.54 -20.44
CA GLU A 295 -15.51 -7.04 -20.69
C GLU A 295 -15.45 -8.58 -20.75
N GLY A 296 -16.61 -9.24 -20.82
CA GLY A 296 -16.74 -10.69 -20.95
C GLY A 296 -16.59 -11.48 -19.64
N VAL A 297 -16.59 -10.83 -18.48
CA VAL A 297 -16.49 -11.50 -17.18
C VAL A 297 -17.88 -11.92 -16.71
N PRO A 298 -18.15 -13.23 -16.49
CA PRO A 298 -19.44 -13.70 -16.03
C PRO A 298 -19.70 -13.30 -14.58
N VAL A 299 -20.90 -12.79 -14.31
CA VAL A 299 -21.39 -12.49 -12.96
C VAL A 299 -22.56 -13.41 -12.66
N VAL A 300 -22.41 -14.31 -11.69
CA VAL A 300 -23.42 -15.33 -11.38
C VAL A 300 -24.62 -14.77 -10.64
N GLN A 301 -24.42 -13.66 -9.93
CA GLN A 301 -25.46 -13.00 -9.16
C GLN A 301 -25.17 -11.50 -9.07
N ARG A 302 -26.17 -10.69 -9.43
CA ARG A 302 -26.18 -9.26 -9.14
C ARG A 302 -26.87 -9.03 -7.79
N VAL A 303 -26.32 -8.12 -7.00
CA VAL A 303 -26.92 -7.72 -5.71
C VAL A 303 -27.26 -6.25 -5.69
N ASP A 304 -28.37 -5.96 -5.02
CA ASP A 304 -28.86 -4.60 -4.80
C ASP A 304 -28.08 -3.93 -3.68
N LYS A 305 -28.12 -2.59 -3.65
CA LYS A 305 -27.48 -1.83 -2.57
C LYS A 305 -28.38 -1.80 -1.35
N LEU A 306 -27.76 -1.59 -0.20
CA LEU A 306 -28.49 -1.42 1.05
C LEU A 306 -29.37 -0.16 0.96
N GLY A 307 -30.70 -0.33 1.03
CA GLY A 307 -31.68 0.75 0.98
C GLY A 307 -32.42 0.92 -0.36
N ASP A 308 -32.15 0.07 -1.36
CA ASP A 308 -32.96 0.02 -2.58
C ASP A 308 -34.35 -0.59 -2.26
N GLU A 309 -35.43 0.10 -2.65
CA GLU A 309 -36.81 -0.38 -2.44
C GLU A 309 -37.02 -1.71 -3.19
N GLY A 310 -37.31 -2.78 -2.44
CA GLY A 310 -37.55 -4.11 -3.00
C GLY A 310 -36.31 -5.01 -3.16
N ALA A 311 -35.17 -4.64 -2.55
CA ALA A 311 -33.95 -5.45 -2.57
C ALA A 311 -34.21 -6.90 -2.11
N GLN A 312 -33.93 -7.87 -2.99
CA GLN A 312 -34.19 -9.28 -2.72
C GLN A 312 -33.07 -9.99 -1.95
N ALA A 313 -31.81 -9.56 -2.17
CA ALA A 313 -30.64 -10.03 -1.43
C ALA A 313 -29.54 -8.97 -1.48
N THR A 314 -29.01 -8.58 -0.31
CA THR A 314 -27.89 -7.64 -0.22
C THR A 314 -26.56 -8.36 -0.09
N ALA A 315 -25.46 -7.67 -0.36
CA ALA A 315 -24.12 -8.21 -0.14
C ALA A 315 -23.90 -8.62 1.33
N VAL A 316 -24.48 -7.89 2.29
CA VAL A 316 -24.38 -8.20 3.72
C VAL A 316 -25.05 -9.53 4.04
N ASP A 317 -26.24 -9.79 3.48
CA ASP A 317 -26.96 -11.04 3.68
C ASP A 317 -26.15 -12.24 3.15
N LEU A 318 -25.55 -12.09 1.97
CA LEU A 318 -24.73 -13.14 1.36
C LEU A 318 -23.46 -13.44 2.17
N ILE A 319 -22.82 -12.40 2.73
CA ILE A 319 -21.65 -12.56 3.61
C ILE A 319 -22.05 -13.27 4.90
N GLN A 320 -23.15 -12.85 5.53
CA GLN A 320 -23.65 -13.47 6.77
C GLN A 320 -24.11 -14.92 6.56
N ALA A 321 -24.64 -15.24 5.39
CA ALA A 321 -24.99 -16.60 5.00
C ALA A 321 -23.77 -17.49 4.67
N GLY A 322 -22.55 -16.94 4.70
CA GLY A 322 -21.33 -17.69 4.38
C GLY A 322 -21.17 -18.04 2.90
N THR A 323 -21.91 -17.36 2.01
CA THR A 323 -21.86 -17.63 0.57
C THR A 323 -20.73 -16.91 -0.14
N ILE A 324 -20.14 -15.87 0.49
CA ILE A 324 -19.01 -15.10 -0.02
C ILE A 324 -17.75 -15.46 0.78
N GLN A 325 -16.65 -15.75 0.08
CA GLN A 325 -15.38 -16.13 0.68
C GLN A 325 -14.31 -15.02 0.61
N LEU A 326 -14.49 -14.03 -0.26
CA LEU A 326 -13.62 -12.87 -0.40
C LEU A 326 -14.44 -11.65 -0.82
N VAL A 327 -14.14 -10.50 -0.23
CA VAL A 327 -14.74 -9.22 -0.60
C VAL A 327 -13.70 -8.33 -1.27
N VAL A 328 -14.05 -7.80 -2.44
CA VAL A 328 -13.34 -6.71 -3.12
C VAL A 328 -14.25 -5.49 -3.13
N ASN A 329 -13.95 -4.52 -2.27
CA ASN A 329 -14.76 -3.32 -2.12
C ASN A 329 -13.92 -2.05 -2.14
N SER A 330 -13.83 -1.41 -3.31
CA SER A 330 -13.14 -0.14 -3.42
C SER A 330 -14.06 1.04 -3.05
N PRO A 331 -13.68 1.87 -2.07
CA PRO A 331 -14.56 2.91 -1.56
C PRO A 331 -14.73 4.03 -2.59
N ARG A 332 -15.99 4.42 -2.79
CA ARG A 332 -16.36 5.70 -3.40
C ARG A 332 -16.07 6.80 -2.36
N GLY A 333 -15.71 8.00 -2.78
CA GLY A 333 -15.48 9.13 -1.85
C GLY A 333 -16.64 9.33 -0.87
N ARG A 334 -16.41 10.05 0.24
CA ARG A 334 -17.41 10.22 1.32
C ARG A 334 -18.73 10.78 0.77
N GLY A 335 -19.83 10.06 1.01
CA GLY A 335 -21.18 10.49 0.64
C GLY A 335 -22.28 9.64 1.30
N PRO A 336 -23.50 10.17 1.46
CA PRO A 336 -24.60 9.59 2.25
C PRO A 336 -25.23 8.30 1.68
N ARG A 337 -24.65 7.71 0.61
CA ARG A 337 -25.11 6.47 -0.05
C ARG A 337 -24.04 5.37 -0.07
N ALA A 338 -23.09 5.38 0.86
CA ALA A 338 -21.98 4.42 0.92
C ALA A 338 -22.34 3.19 1.78
N ASP A 339 -23.00 2.21 1.17
CA ASP A 339 -23.20 0.86 1.70
C ASP A 339 -21.89 0.10 1.99
N GLY A 340 -20.78 0.54 1.38
CA GLY A 340 -19.46 -0.07 1.54
C GLY A 340 -19.01 -0.24 3.01
N GLY A 341 -19.36 0.68 3.91
CA GLY A 341 -19.03 0.56 5.33
C GLY A 341 -19.64 -0.69 5.97
N TYR A 342 -20.92 -0.94 5.70
CA TYR A 342 -21.64 -2.12 6.18
C TYR A 342 -21.09 -3.41 5.59
N ILE A 343 -20.70 -3.40 4.31
CA ILE A 343 -20.11 -4.56 3.63
C ILE A 343 -18.77 -4.94 4.28
N ARG A 344 -17.89 -3.95 4.51
CA ARG A 344 -16.58 -4.18 5.14
C ARG A 344 -16.71 -4.62 6.60
N ALA A 345 -17.67 -4.06 7.32
CA ALA A 345 -17.99 -4.49 8.69
C ALA A 345 -18.47 -5.95 8.70
N ALA A 346 -19.41 -6.32 7.82
CA ALA A 346 -19.91 -7.68 7.68
C ALA A 346 -18.79 -8.69 7.36
N ALA A 347 -17.88 -8.34 6.44
CA ALA A 347 -16.71 -9.15 6.13
C ALA A 347 -15.80 -9.36 7.36
N GLY A 348 -15.63 -8.32 8.18
CA GLY A 348 -14.88 -8.40 9.44
C GLY A 348 -15.51 -9.32 10.46
N VAL A 349 -16.82 -9.23 10.66
CA VAL A 349 -17.57 -10.12 11.57
C VAL A 349 -17.51 -11.57 11.09
N ALA A 350 -17.61 -11.80 9.77
CA ALA A 350 -17.53 -13.14 9.18
C ALA A 350 -16.10 -13.71 9.13
N GLY A 351 -15.08 -12.90 9.40
CA GLY A 351 -13.67 -13.33 9.34
C GLY A 351 -13.20 -13.68 7.92
N ILE A 352 -13.80 -13.09 6.89
CA ILE A 352 -13.37 -13.26 5.50
C ILE A 352 -12.47 -12.09 5.07
N PRO A 353 -11.48 -12.31 4.19
CA PRO A 353 -10.61 -11.23 3.74
C PRO A 353 -11.40 -10.17 2.97
N CYS A 354 -10.94 -8.92 3.10
CA CYS A 354 -11.59 -7.76 2.48
C CYS A 354 -10.54 -6.83 1.88
N LEU A 355 -10.46 -6.83 0.55
CA LEU A 355 -9.52 -6.03 -0.23
C LEU A 355 -10.19 -4.72 -0.63
N THR A 356 -9.59 -3.60 -0.25
CA THR A 356 -10.19 -2.27 -0.44
C THR A 356 -9.65 -1.50 -1.63
N THR A 357 -8.70 -2.08 -2.38
CA THR A 357 -8.16 -1.51 -3.62
C THR A 357 -8.23 -2.56 -4.74
N ALA A 358 -8.37 -2.11 -5.98
CA ALA A 358 -8.34 -3.02 -7.13
C ALA A 358 -6.94 -3.61 -7.36
N ALA A 359 -5.88 -2.88 -6.99
CA ALA A 359 -4.50 -3.36 -7.07
C ALA A 359 -4.26 -4.53 -6.10
N ALA A 360 -4.73 -4.43 -4.85
CA ALA A 360 -4.67 -5.55 -3.90
C ALA A 360 -5.49 -6.76 -4.38
N ALA A 361 -6.66 -6.52 -5.01
CA ALA A 361 -7.46 -7.59 -5.62
C ALA A 361 -6.71 -8.32 -6.74
N LEU A 362 -5.97 -7.59 -7.58
CA LEU A 362 -5.15 -8.17 -8.64
C LEU A 362 -3.97 -8.96 -8.05
N ALA A 363 -3.24 -8.37 -7.08
CA ALA A 363 -2.15 -9.05 -6.38
C ALA A 363 -2.59 -10.33 -5.69
N ALA A 364 -3.77 -10.32 -5.06
CA ALA A 364 -4.37 -11.51 -4.46
C ALA A 364 -4.72 -12.57 -5.51
N ALA A 365 -5.31 -12.18 -6.64
CA ALA A 365 -5.65 -13.10 -7.71
C ALA A 365 -4.39 -13.75 -8.33
N ASP A 366 -3.34 -12.96 -8.56
CA ASP A 366 -2.06 -13.48 -9.06
C ASP A 366 -1.37 -14.37 -8.04
N GLY A 367 -1.38 -13.99 -6.76
CA GLY A 367 -0.85 -14.82 -5.68
C GLY A 367 -1.57 -16.15 -5.51
N MET A 368 -2.90 -16.15 -5.62
CA MET A 368 -3.72 -17.36 -5.60
C MET A 368 -3.46 -18.25 -6.82
N ALA A 369 -3.23 -17.65 -7.99
CA ALA A 369 -2.89 -18.41 -9.19
C ALA A 369 -1.53 -19.07 -9.10
N ASP A 370 -0.51 -18.36 -8.62
CA ASP A 370 0.81 -18.93 -8.38
C ASP A 370 0.73 -20.06 -7.35
N TRP A 371 0.00 -19.84 -6.24
CA TRP A 371 -0.19 -20.85 -5.19
C TRP A 371 -0.96 -22.08 -5.69
N SER A 372 -1.91 -21.93 -6.64
CA SER A 372 -2.64 -23.07 -7.21
C SER A 372 -1.75 -24.03 -7.99
N THR A 373 -0.62 -23.53 -8.51
CA THR A 373 0.33 -24.32 -9.33
C THR A 373 1.62 -24.67 -8.59
N HIS A 374 1.87 -24.05 -7.43
CA HIS A 374 3.09 -24.20 -6.67
C HIS A 374 2.81 -24.28 -5.16
N ALA A 375 3.36 -25.30 -4.50
CA ALA A 375 3.26 -25.41 -3.06
C ALA A 375 4.05 -24.29 -2.34
N LEU A 376 3.51 -23.82 -1.21
CA LEU A 376 4.22 -22.91 -0.31
C LEU A 376 5.28 -23.69 0.45
N GLU A 377 6.55 -23.31 0.27
CA GLU A 377 7.70 -23.93 0.95
C GLU A 377 8.25 -23.01 2.03
N VAL A 378 8.92 -23.57 3.03
CA VAL A 378 9.57 -22.80 4.10
C VAL A 378 11.08 -22.87 3.92
N LYS A 379 11.73 -21.71 4.02
CA LYS A 379 13.19 -21.56 4.09
C LYS A 379 13.54 -20.59 5.22
N SER A 380 14.66 -20.84 5.87
CA SER A 380 15.27 -19.91 6.83
C SER A 380 15.84 -18.68 6.12
N LEU A 381 16.05 -17.60 6.87
CA LEU A 381 16.71 -16.41 6.33
C LEU A 381 18.15 -16.72 5.88
N GLN A 382 18.84 -17.61 6.57
CA GLN A 382 20.18 -18.09 6.22
C GLN A 382 20.21 -18.74 4.83
N GLU A 383 19.19 -19.56 4.52
CA GLU A 383 19.05 -20.16 3.19
C GLU A 383 18.75 -19.12 2.12
N PHE A 384 17.91 -18.12 2.38
CA PHE A 384 17.70 -17.00 1.43
C PHE A 384 18.92 -16.09 1.29
N HIS A 385 19.72 -15.96 2.34
CA HIS A 385 20.91 -15.11 2.35
C HIS A 385 22.16 -15.83 1.86
N HIS A 386 22.09 -17.15 1.65
CA HIS A 386 23.20 -18.04 1.34
C HIS A 386 24.36 -17.90 2.35
N ARG A 387 24.05 -17.72 3.65
CA ARG A 387 25.00 -17.34 4.71
C ARG A 387 24.73 -17.96 6.08
#